data_AF-A0A956HBP5-F1
#
_entry.id   AF-A0A956HBP5-F1
#
_cell.length_a   1.000
_cell.length_b   1.000
_cell.length_c   1.000
_cell.angle_alpha   90.00
_cell.angle_beta   90.00
_cell.angle_gamma   90.00
#
_symmetry.space_group_name_H-M   'P 1'
#
loop_
_entity.id
_entity.type
_entity.pdbx_description
1 polymer ?
#
loop_
_entity_poly.entity_id
_entity_poly.type
_entity_poly.pdbx_seq_one_letter_code
_entity_poly.pdbx_strand_id
1 'polypeptide(L)'
;MSRCTALLVFLLVACFSSVARAHPTPSSYARVDFTADGARITQDVPVEELERAVHRTLYDRSGDSAQAMVAREEVFLRDYAEAHLRLFGPDDRPWSVTLAELSGFTADEVPQIRFVFT
;
A
#
# COMPACT_ATOMS: atom_id res chain seq x y z
N MET A 1 5.19 -33.50 -36.73
CA MET A 1 4.61 -32.23 -36.21
C MET A 1 5.46 -31.09 -36.73
N SER A 2 4.87 -30.16 -37.48
CA SER A 2 5.60 -29.08 -38.14
C SER A 2 6.20 -28.13 -37.10
N ARG A 3 7.45 -27.69 -37.30
CA ARG A 3 8.18 -26.81 -36.38
C ARG A 3 7.40 -25.54 -36.03
N CYS A 4 6.53 -25.10 -36.93
CA CYS A 4 5.63 -23.96 -36.72
C CYS A 4 4.59 -24.20 -35.62
N THR A 5 4.10 -25.43 -35.44
CA THR A 5 3.08 -25.75 -34.44
C THR A 5 3.64 -25.68 -33.02
N ALA A 6 4.89 -26.11 -32.82
CA ALA A 6 5.56 -26.05 -31.51
C ALA A 6 5.83 -24.61 -31.08
N LEU A 7 6.23 -23.74 -32.02
CA LEU A 7 6.45 -22.32 -31.74
C LEU A 7 5.15 -21.60 -31.36
N LEU A 8 4.05 -21.94 -32.04
CA LEU A 8 2.72 -21.36 -31.79
C LEU A 8 2.21 -21.72 -30.38
N VAL A 9 2.39 -22.98 -29.96
CA VAL A 9 2.01 -23.44 -28.62
C VAL A 9 2.86 -22.76 -27.54
N PHE A 10 4.16 -22.59 -27.77
CA PHE A 10 5.05 -21.92 -26.83
C PHE A 10 4.72 -20.43 -26.67
N LEU A 11 4.38 -19.75 -27.77
CA LEU A 11 3.91 -18.36 -27.76
C LEU A 11 2.56 -18.19 -27.04
N LEU A 12 1.63 -19.12 -27.24
CA LEU A 12 0.33 -19.09 -26.55
C LEU A 12 0.49 -19.26 -25.03
N VAL A 13 1.32 -20.20 -24.57
CA VAL A 13 1.58 -20.40 -23.12
C VAL A 13 2.27 -19.18 -22.49
N ALA A 14 3.17 -18.52 -23.21
CA ALA A 14 3.83 -17.30 -22.73
C ALA A 14 2.86 -16.11 -22.57
N CYS A 15 1.86 -15.98 -23.46
CA CYS A 15 0.87 -14.89 -23.39
C CYS A 15 -0.18 -15.05 -22.28
N PHE A 16 -0.41 -16.26 -21.74
CA PHE A 16 -1.36 -16.48 -20.64
C PHE A 16 -0.76 -16.22 -19.24
N SER A 17 0.54 -15.93 -19.14
CA SER A 17 1.21 -15.70 -17.85
C SER A 17 1.14 -14.26 -17.35
N SER A 18 0.59 -13.33 -18.15
CA SER A 18 0.38 -11.96 -17.71
C SER A 18 -1.12 -11.67 -17.61
N VAL A 19 -1.77 -12.21 -16.58
CA VAL A 19 -2.91 -11.51 -16.00
C VAL A 19 -2.33 -10.28 -15.32
N ALA A 20 -2.00 -9.26 -16.13
CA ALA A 20 -1.79 -7.91 -15.67
C ALA A 20 -3.17 -7.40 -15.23
N ARG A 21 -3.61 -7.88 -14.06
CA ARG A 21 -4.63 -7.23 -13.26
C ARG A 21 -3.99 -5.96 -12.71
N ALA A 22 -3.78 -5.01 -13.60
CA ALA A 22 -3.69 -3.62 -13.21
C ALA A 22 -5.08 -3.27 -12.66
N HIS A 23 -5.29 -3.55 -11.38
CA HIS A 23 -6.31 -2.84 -10.64
C HIS A 23 -5.85 -1.39 -10.60
N PRO A 24 -6.65 -0.41 -11.05
CA PRO A 24 -6.33 0.99 -10.80
C PRO A 24 -6.30 1.18 -9.28
N THR A 25 -5.10 1.33 -8.72
CA THR A 25 -4.93 1.89 -7.37
C THR A 25 -4.92 3.40 -7.53
N PRO A 26 -5.96 4.13 -7.07
CA PRO A 26 -5.67 5.42 -6.45
C PRO A 26 -6.73 5.84 -5.41
N SER A 27 -7.19 4.96 -4.53
CA SER A 27 -7.94 5.42 -3.34
C SER A 27 -7.02 5.74 -2.17
N SER A 28 -5.72 5.44 -2.27
CA SER A 28 -4.75 6.00 -1.34
C SER A 28 -4.49 7.47 -1.67
N TYR A 29 -4.49 8.29 -0.63
CA TYR A 29 -4.28 9.72 -0.73
C TYR A 29 -3.04 10.10 0.09
N ALA A 30 -2.07 10.73 -0.55
CA ALA A 30 -0.88 11.24 0.11
C ALA A 30 -0.87 12.77 0.06
N ARG A 31 -0.68 13.39 1.22
CA ARG A 31 -0.52 14.84 1.38
C ARG A 31 0.83 15.12 2.01
N VAL A 32 1.55 16.08 1.44
CA VAL A 32 2.82 16.56 1.96
C VAL A 32 2.66 18.01 2.38
N ASP A 33 2.87 18.28 3.66
CA ASP A 33 2.86 19.63 4.22
C ASP A 33 4.29 20.00 4.61
N PHE A 34 4.86 21.01 3.94
CA PHE A 34 6.19 21.52 4.28
C PHE A 34 6.13 22.44 5.50
N THR A 35 7.01 22.22 6.47
CA THR A 35 7.16 23.02 7.68
C THR A 35 8.51 23.75 7.67
N ALA A 36 8.75 24.62 8.65
CA ALA A 36 10.04 25.30 8.78
C ALA A 36 11.20 24.32 9.03
N ASP A 37 10.91 23.18 9.66
CA ASP A 37 11.90 22.22 10.14
C ASP A 37 11.94 20.92 9.30
N GLY A 38 11.05 20.76 8.31
CA GLY A 38 10.98 19.55 7.50
C GLY A 38 9.69 19.41 6.69
N ALA A 39 9.17 18.19 6.58
CA ALA A 39 7.92 17.90 5.91
C ALA A 39 7.10 16.90 6.74
N ARG A 40 5.79 17.10 6.80
CA ARG A 40 4.83 16.14 7.36
C ARG A 40 4.11 15.47 6.21
N ILE A 41 4.16 14.14 6.15
CA ILE A 41 3.51 13.35 5.12
C ILE A 41 2.35 12.60 5.75
N THR A 42 1.13 12.85 5.28
CA THR A 42 -0.04 12.07 5.67
C THR A 42 -0.43 11.17 4.52
N GLN A 43 -0.51 9.87 4.77
CA GLN A 43 -0.93 8.88 3.80
C GLN A 43 -2.13 8.11 4.33
N ASP A 44 -3.25 8.25 3.63
CA ASP A 44 -4.46 7.50 3.88
C ASP A 44 -4.53 6.32 2.92
N VAL A 45 -4.71 5.12 3.48
CA VAL A 45 -4.73 3.87 2.73
C VAL A 45 -6.01 3.10 3.08
N PRO A 46 -6.89 2.81 2.11
CA PRO A 46 -8.02 1.94 2.35
C PRO A 46 -7.57 0.56 2.82
N VAL A 47 -8.23 0.03 3.85
CA VAL A 47 -7.82 -1.25 4.43
C VAL A 47 -7.86 -2.38 3.40
N GLU A 48 -8.85 -2.39 2.51
CA GLU A 48 -8.94 -3.42 1.47
C GLU A 48 -7.70 -3.46 0.57
N GLU A 49 -7.12 -2.29 0.23
CA GLU A 49 -5.91 -2.26 -0.59
C GLU A 49 -4.70 -2.78 0.18
N LEU A 50 -4.61 -2.48 1.47
CA LEU A 50 -3.56 -3.05 2.31
C LEU A 50 -3.73 -4.57 2.43
N GLU A 51 -4.93 -5.08 2.70
CA GLU A 51 -5.26 -6.51 2.74
C GLU A 51 -4.85 -7.22 1.43
N ARG A 52 -5.11 -6.56 0.30
CA ARG A 52 -4.75 -7.04 -1.04
C ARG A 52 -3.22 -7.09 -1.21
N ALA A 53 -2.51 -6.06 -0.76
CA ALA A 53 -1.04 -5.95 -0.85
C ALA A 53 -0.33 -6.98 0.04
N VAL A 54 -0.91 -7.30 1.21
CA VAL A 54 -0.28 -8.19 2.20
C VAL A 54 -0.86 -9.60 2.18
N HIS A 55 -1.80 -9.86 1.26
CA HIS A 55 -2.48 -11.15 1.07
C HIS A 55 -3.09 -11.74 2.36
N ARG A 56 -3.58 -10.89 3.26
CA ARG A 56 -4.26 -11.31 4.49
C ARG A 56 -5.40 -10.37 4.85
N THR A 57 -6.41 -10.90 5.52
CA THR A 57 -7.48 -10.10 6.11
C THR A 57 -6.95 -9.41 7.37
N LEU A 58 -7.11 -8.09 7.42
CA LEU A 58 -6.73 -7.23 8.54
C LEU A 58 -7.97 -6.79 9.32
N TYR A 59 -9.08 -6.53 8.62
CA TYR A 59 -10.27 -5.91 9.17
C TYR A 59 -11.49 -6.82 9.10
N ASP A 60 -12.07 -7.09 10.27
CA ASP A 60 -13.32 -7.82 10.39
C ASP A 60 -14.51 -6.86 10.23
N ARG A 61 -15.16 -6.94 9.08
CA ARG A 61 -16.33 -6.12 8.72
C ARG A 61 -17.56 -6.37 9.61
N SER A 62 -17.57 -7.44 10.41
CA SER A 62 -18.75 -7.86 11.20
C SER A 62 -18.88 -7.18 12.57
N GLY A 63 -17.88 -6.42 13.02
CA GLY A 63 -17.97 -5.71 14.29
C GLY A 63 -16.72 -4.97 14.75
N ASP A 64 -15.64 -5.00 13.98
CA ASP A 64 -14.43 -4.26 14.30
C ASP A 64 -14.53 -2.80 13.82
N SER A 65 -13.90 -1.88 14.54
CA SER A 65 -13.71 -0.50 14.05
C SER A 65 -12.33 -0.37 13.44
N ALA A 66 -12.15 0.53 12.46
CA ALA A 66 -10.84 0.71 11.82
C ALA A 66 -9.74 1.01 12.87
N GLN A 67 -10.08 1.78 13.91
CA GLN A 67 -9.18 2.08 15.00
C GLN A 67 -8.82 0.85 15.85
N ALA A 68 -9.77 -0.03 16.12
CA ALA A 68 -9.52 -1.26 16.88
C ALA A 68 -8.69 -2.28 16.08
N MET A 69 -8.87 -2.34 14.76
CA MET A 69 -7.96 -3.08 13.87
C MET A 69 -6.55 -2.51 13.92
N VAL A 70 -6.38 -1.18 13.85
CA VAL A 70 -5.06 -0.55 13.97
C VAL A 70 -4.40 -0.88 15.30
N ALA A 71 -5.14 -0.85 16.41
CA ALA A 71 -4.59 -1.22 17.71
C ALA A 71 -4.14 -2.68 17.78
N ARG A 72 -4.85 -3.60 17.12
CA ARG A 72 -4.47 -5.02 17.06
C ARG A 72 -3.25 -5.26 16.17
N GLU A 73 -3.18 -4.57 15.04
CA GLU A 73 -2.16 -4.77 14.00
C GLU A 73 -1.00 -3.75 14.11
N GLU A 74 -0.91 -2.99 15.21
CA GLU A 74 -0.03 -1.82 15.33
C GLU A 74 1.42 -2.14 14.94
N VAL A 75 2.01 -3.19 15.53
CA VAL A 75 3.40 -3.58 15.27
C VAL A 75 3.62 -3.86 13.78
N PHE A 76 2.74 -4.66 13.17
CA PHE A 76 2.83 -4.96 11.76
C PHE A 76 2.68 -3.72 10.88
N LEU A 77 1.73 -2.83 11.19
CA LEU A 77 1.46 -1.63 10.40
C LEU A 77 2.63 -0.64 10.47
N ARG A 78 3.29 -0.54 11.63
CA ARG A 78 4.52 0.25 11.79
C ARG A 78 5.65 -0.33 10.94
N ASP A 79 5.92 -1.63 11.07
CA ASP A 79 6.96 -2.31 10.29
C ASP A 79 6.69 -2.19 8.77
N TYR A 80 5.43 -2.34 8.37
CA TYR A 80 5.00 -2.15 6.99
C TYR A 80 5.29 -0.72 6.50
N ALA A 81 4.93 0.29 7.28
CA ALA A 81 5.14 1.69 6.93
C ALA A 81 6.63 2.04 6.77
N GLU A 82 7.47 1.59 7.69
CA GLU A 82 8.92 1.79 7.66
C GLU A 82 9.59 1.10 6.47
N ALA A 83 9.12 -0.09 6.09
CA ALA A 83 9.67 -0.82 4.95
C ALA A 83 9.32 -0.19 3.59
N HIS A 84 8.18 0.50 3.50
CA HIS A 84 7.59 0.93 2.22
C HIS A 84 7.75 2.42 1.91
N LEU A 85 7.93 3.30 2.91
CA LEU A 85 8.19 4.71 2.64
C LEU A 85 9.69 4.98 2.54
N ARG A 86 10.12 5.41 1.35
CA ARG A 86 11.49 5.88 1.11
C ARG A 86 11.42 7.21 0.39
N LEU A 87 12.13 8.21 0.92
CA LEU A 87 12.23 9.52 0.32
C LEU A 87 13.67 9.77 -0.11
N PHE A 88 13.83 10.32 -1.31
CA PHE A 88 15.12 10.68 -1.88
C PHE A 88 15.08 12.14 -2.29
N GLY A 89 16.14 12.88 -1.97
CA GLY A 89 16.33 14.25 -2.44
C GLY A 89 16.83 14.32 -3.89
N PRO A 90 17.01 15.53 -4.44
CA PRO A 90 17.48 15.73 -5.82
C PRO A 90 18.82 15.07 -6.16
N ASP A 91 19.67 14.86 -5.14
CA ASP A 91 20.99 14.23 -5.28
C ASP A 91 20.96 12.71 -4.98
N ASP A 92 19.80 12.07 -5.04
CA ASP A 92 19.56 10.65 -4.65
C ASP A 92 19.93 10.33 -3.19
N ARG A 93 20.10 11.35 -2.34
CA ARG A 93 20.36 11.14 -0.92
C ARG A 93 19.07 10.78 -0.19
N PRO A 94 19.04 9.70 0.61
CA PRO A 94 17.85 9.33 1.35
C PRO A 94 17.57 10.37 2.44
N TRP A 95 16.31 10.74 2.59
CA TRP A 95 15.83 11.48 3.76
C TRP A 95 15.43 10.51 4.86
N SER A 96 15.74 10.88 6.10
CA SER A 96 15.22 10.18 7.27
C SER A 96 13.72 10.42 7.34
N VAL A 97 12.97 9.34 7.55
CA VAL A 97 11.52 9.37 7.68
C VAL A 97 11.15 8.55 8.89
N THR A 98 10.33 9.11 9.77
CA THR A 98 9.84 8.44 10.97
C THR A 98 8.32 8.43 10.97
N LEU A 99 7.72 7.28 11.27
CA LEU A 99 6.28 7.19 11.49
C LEU A 99 5.92 7.84 12.84
N ALA A 100 5.33 9.02 12.79
CA ALA A 100 4.94 9.81 13.95
C ALA A 100 3.58 9.37 14.51
N GLU A 101 2.59 9.14 13.64
CA GLU A 101 1.23 8.76 14.06
C GLU A 101 0.67 7.66 13.16
N LEU A 102 -0.15 6.80 13.76
CA LEU A 102 -0.88 5.73 13.09
C LEU A 102 -2.31 5.71 13.65
N SER A 103 -3.32 5.80 12.78
CA SER A 103 -4.73 5.75 13.21
C SER A 103 -5.62 5.09 12.17
N GLY A 104 -6.77 4.58 12.62
CA GLY A 104 -7.79 3.98 11.77
C GLY A 104 -9.05 4.84 11.78
N PHE A 105 -9.65 5.05 10.62
CA PHE A 105 -10.89 5.83 10.48
C PHE A 105 -11.76 5.28 9.36
N THR A 106 -12.99 5.76 9.24
CA THR A 106 -13.89 5.40 8.14
C THR A 106 -14.23 6.67 7.37
N ALA A 107 -14.00 6.66 6.07
CA ALA A 107 -14.38 7.74 5.16
C ALA A 107 -15.24 7.16 4.03
N ASP A 108 -16.39 7.78 3.77
CA ASP A 108 -17.36 7.33 2.76
C ASP A 108 -17.68 5.83 2.88
N GLU A 109 -17.92 5.35 4.10
CA GLU A 109 -18.19 3.94 4.45
C GLU A 109 -17.02 2.96 4.21
N VAL A 110 -15.86 3.45 3.78
CA VAL A 110 -14.65 2.65 3.58
C VAL A 110 -13.70 2.80 4.77
N PRO A 111 -13.29 1.70 5.43
CA PRO A 111 -12.28 1.75 6.48
C PRO A 111 -10.91 2.08 5.88
N GLN A 112 -10.19 2.98 6.54
CA GLN A 112 -8.88 3.47 6.13
C GLN A 112 -7.90 3.49 7.30
N ILE A 113 -6.62 3.43 6.95
CA ILE A 113 -5.49 3.61 7.85
C ILE A 113 -4.77 4.88 7.46
N ARG A 114 -4.53 5.76 8.42
CA ARG A 114 -3.73 6.96 8.27
C ARG A 114 -2.34 6.71 8.84
N PHE A 115 -1.33 6.83 8.00
CA PHE A 115 0.07 6.91 8.38
C PHE A 115 0.51 8.38 8.34
N VAL A 116 1.12 8.86 9.41
CA VAL A 116 1.72 10.20 9.44
C VAL A 116 3.21 10.07 9.64
N PHE A 117 3.98 10.64 8.73
CA PHE A 117 5.43 10.64 8.76
C PHE A 117 5.99 12.05 8.90
N THR A 118 7.20 12.13 9.46
CA THR A 118 8.01 13.34 9.62
C THR A 118 9.46 13.06 9.26
#